data_AF-A0A257PLT1-F1
#
_entry.id   AF-A0A257PLT1-F1
#
_cell.length_a   1.000
_cell.length_b   1.000
_cell.length_c   1.000
_cell.angle_alpha   90.00
_cell.angle_beta   90.00
_cell.angle_gamma   90.00
#
_symmetry.space_group_name_H-M   'P 1'
#
loop_
_entity.id
_entity.type
_entity.pdbx_description
1 polymer ?
#
loop_
_entity_poly.entity_id
_entity_poly.type
_entity_poly.pdbx_seq_one_letter_code
_entity_poly.pdbx_strand_id
1 'polypeptide(L)'
;MLNRQGRPGGLTRKQIEDALKSKIHVIIPDLPKQMNESASFGNPAVVERGAFRQGITDLAREVGFTSARDDQGAAPPEDVMPIW
;
A
#
# COMPACT_ATOMS: atom_id res chain seq x y z
N MET A 1 -5.79 -3.58 0.77
CA MET A 1 -4.57 -3.85 1.57
C MET A 1 -4.96 -4.09 3.03
N LEU A 2 -4.28 -5.01 3.72
CA LEU A 2 -4.47 -5.29 5.14
C LEU A 2 -3.21 -4.98 5.92
N ASN A 3 -3.31 -4.05 6.88
CA ASN A 3 -2.18 -3.64 7.70
C ASN A 3 -2.20 -4.33 9.08
N ARG A 4 -1.01 -4.49 9.68
CA ARG A 4 -0.80 -5.07 11.01
C ARG A 4 -1.40 -6.46 11.19
N GLN A 5 -1.29 -7.30 10.16
CA GLN A 5 -1.77 -8.67 10.24
C GLN A 5 -0.98 -9.48 11.29
N GLY A 6 -1.68 -10.28 12.07
CA GLY A 6 -1.07 -11.13 13.11
C GLY A 6 -0.88 -10.45 14.46
N ARG A 7 -1.38 -9.22 14.64
CA ARG A 7 -1.41 -8.56 15.94
C ARG A 7 -2.22 -9.39 16.96
N PRO A 8 -1.77 -9.51 18.22
CA PRO A 8 -2.54 -10.17 19.28
C PRO A 8 -3.98 -9.61 19.40
N GLY A 9 -4.96 -10.51 19.47
CA GLY A 9 -6.39 -10.16 19.48
C GLY A 9 -6.96 -9.73 18.13
N GLY A 10 -6.17 -9.78 17.05
CA GLY A 10 -6.61 -9.43 15.70
C GLY A 10 -7.39 -10.54 15.00
N LEU A 11 -8.15 -10.16 13.96
CA LEU A 11 -8.85 -11.10 13.10
C LEU A 11 -7.88 -11.83 12.15
N THR A 12 -8.24 -13.04 11.77
CA THR A 12 -7.53 -13.77 10.72
C THR A 12 -7.84 -13.16 9.36
N ARG A 13 -6.91 -13.29 8.40
CA ARG A 13 -7.13 -12.89 7.00
C ARG A 13 -8.44 -13.46 6.45
N LYS A 14 -8.72 -14.73 6.72
CA LYS A 14 -9.94 -15.40 6.24
C LYS A 14 -11.20 -14.72 6.76
N GLN A 15 -11.28 -14.44 8.07
CA GLN A 15 -12.42 -13.75 8.67
C GLN A 15 -12.64 -12.37 8.05
N ILE A 16 -11.55 -11.65 7.75
CA ILE A 16 -11.62 -10.32 7.13
C ILE A 16 -12.11 -10.42 5.68
N GLU A 17 -11.53 -11.32 4.87
CA GLU A 17 -11.97 -11.55 3.48
C GLU A 17 -13.45 -12.00 3.41
N ASP A 18 -13.85 -12.90 4.32
CA ASP A 18 -15.22 -13.42 4.39
C ASP A 18 -16.23 -12.33 4.76
N ALA A 19 -15.85 -11.38 5.62
CA ALA A 19 -16.70 -10.25 6.03
C ALA A 19 -16.77 -9.17 4.94
N LEU A 20 -15.64 -8.83 4.32
CA LEU A 20 -15.55 -7.80 3.28
C LEU A 20 -16.05 -8.27 1.91
N LYS A 21 -16.25 -9.58 1.72
CA LYS A 21 -16.58 -10.20 0.42
C LYS A 21 -15.59 -9.81 -0.69
N SER A 22 -14.34 -9.55 -0.31
CA SER A 22 -13.29 -9.08 -1.19
C SER A 22 -11.96 -9.72 -0.84
N LYS A 23 -11.09 -9.89 -1.84
CA LYS A 23 -9.76 -10.46 -1.66
C LYS A 23 -8.77 -9.39 -1.22
N ILE A 24 -7.85 -9.80 -0.35
CA ILE A 24 -6.78 -8.94 0.12
C ILE A 24 -5.53 -9.24 -0.72
N HIS A 25 -5.08 -8.27 -1.51
CA HIS A 25 -3.93 -8.46 -2.38
C HIS A 25 -2.60 -8.26 -1.65
N VAL A 26 -2.53 -7.24 -0.80
CA VAL A 26 -1.32 -6.90 -0.04
C VAL A 26 -1.56 -6.98 1.46
N ILE A 27 -0.61 -7.62 2.15
CA ILE A 27 -0.58 -7.77 3.61
C ILE A 27 0.70 -7.15 4.15
N ILE A 28 0.55 -6.32 5.18
CA ILE A 28 1.67 -5.84 5.99
C ILE A 28 1.57 -6.50 7.38
N PRO A 29 2.60 -7.24 7.81
CA PRO A 29 2.58 -7.90 9.12
C PRO A 29 2.72 -6.91 10.27
N ASP A 30 2.27 -7.30 11.46
CA ASP A 30 2.51 -6.54 12.68
C ASP A 30 3.99 -6.64 13.08
N LEU A 31 4.69 -5.51 13.06
CA LEU A 31 6.12 -5.40 13.36
C LEU A 31 6.36 -4.33 14.43
N PRO A 32 5.85 -4.53 15.67
CA PRO A 32 5.79 -3.49 16.68
C PRO A 32 7.17 -2.94 17.06
N LYS A 33 8.19 -3.80 17.15
CA LYS A 33 9.57 -3.38 17.46
C LYS A 33 10.12 -2.42 16.39
N GLN A 34 10.11 -2.86 15.13
CA GLN A 34 10.60 -2.06 14.01
C GLN A 34 9.83 -0.75 13.87
N MET A 35 8.50 -0.78 14.00
CA MET A 35 7.67 0.44 13.90
C MET A 35 8.00 1.43 15.02
N ASN A 36 8.18 0.95 16.26
CA ASN A 36 8.52 1.81 17.39
C ASN A 36 9.91 2.44 17.23
N GLU A 37 10.90 1.67 16.79
CA GLU A 37 12.25 2.17 16.51
C GLU A 37 12.22 3.23 15.41
N SER A 38 11.62 2.92 14.27
CA SER A 38 11.49 3.87 13.14
C SER A 38 10.76 5.16 13.53
N ALA A 39 9.66 5.06 14.27
CA ALA A 39 8.92 6.22 14.77
C ALA A 39 9.75 7.07 15.74
N SER A 40 10.56 6.44 16.60
CA SER A 40 11.41 7.15 17.57
C SER A 40 12.57 7.88 16.90
N PHE A 41 13.15 7.29 15.85
CA PHE A 41 14.29 7.86 15.13
C PHE A 41 13.88 8.81 13.98
N GLY A 42 12.58 8.96 13.71
CA GLY A 42 12.07 9.80 12.61
C GLY A 42 12.40 9.27 11.22
N ASN A 43 12.78 8.00 11.11
CA ASN A 43 13.19 7.38 9.85
C ASN A 43 12.06 6.51 9.29
N PRO A 44 11.81 6.52 7.98
CA PRO A 44 10.83 5.62 7.37
C PRO A 44 11.20 4.15 7.59
N ALA A 45 10.27 3.35 8.09
CA ALA A 45 10.52 1.93 8.35
C ALA A 45 10.79 1.09 7.09
N VAL A 46 10.49 1.63 5.90
CA VAL A 46 10.74 0.99 4.59
C VAL A 46 12.23 0.89 4.25
N VAL A 47 13.09 1.66 4.93
CA VAL A 47 14.55 1.66 4.69
C VAL A 47 15.17 0.32 5.07
N GLU A 48 14.66 -0.30 6.13
CA GLU A 48 15.14 -1.59 6.62
C GLU A 48 14.69 -2.75 5.72
N ARG A 49 15.54 -3.77 5.56
CA ARG A 49 15.17 -5.01 4.85
C ARG A 49 14.18 -5.81 5.70
N GLY A 50 13.22 -6.46 5.05
CA GLY A 50 12.29 -7.38 5.72
C GLY A 50 10.88 -7.33 5.18
N ALA A 51 9.96 -7.99 5.89
CA ALA A 51 8.58 -8.16 5.45
C ALA A 51 7.80 -6.84 5.32
N PHE A 52 8.13 -5.82 6.12
CA PHE A 52 7.54 -4.49 5.98
C PHE A 52 7.88 -3.87 4.61
N ARG A 53 9.17 -3.80 4.28
CA ARG A 53 9.65 -3.26 3.01
C ARG A 53 9.10 -4.03 1.82
N GLN A 54 9.03 -5.36 1.91
CA GLN A 54 8.44 -6.19 0.86
C GLN A 54 6.97 -5.84 0.64
N GLY A 55 6.16 -5.79 1.72
CA GLY A 55 4.74 -5.44 1.62
C GLY A 55 4.49 -4.03 1.07
N ILE A 56 5.33 -3.05 1.42
CA ILE A 56 5.27 -1.70 0.84
C ILE A 56 5.66 -1.70 -0.64
N THR A 57 6.66 -2.49 -1.03
CA THR A 57 7.07 -2.62 -2.44
C THR A 57 5.97 -3.24 -3.29
N ASP A 58 5.31 -4.28 -2.78
CA ASP A 58 4.18 -4.93 -3.45
C ASP A 58 2.99 -3.98 -3.58
N LEU A 59 2.71 -3.19 -2.53
CA LEU A 59 1.70 -2.13 -2.58
C LEU A 59 2.03 -1.07 -3.64
N ALA A 60 3.27 -0.59 -3.67
CA ALA A 60 3.71 0.41 -4.64
C ALA A 60 3.57 -0.09 -6.07
N ARG A 61 3.83 -1.39 -6.32
CA ARG A 61 3.62 -2.00 -7.62
C ARG A 61 2.14 -2.04 -8.02
N GLU A 62 1.25 -2.43 -7.11
CA GLU A 62 -0.21 -2.49 -7.38
C GLU A 62 -0.78 -1.09 -7.68
N VAL A 63 -0.39 -0.08 -6.89
CA VAL A 63 -0.84 1.31 -7.08
C VAL A 63 -0.23 1.94 -8.33
N GLY A 64 1.07 1.76 -8.55
CA GLY A 64 1.77 2.30 -9.72
C GLY A 64 1.26 1.71 -11.04
N PHE A 65 0.86 0.44 -11.05
CA PHE A 65 0.20 -0.17 -12.20
C PHE A 65 -1.17 0.47 -12.50
N THR A 66 -1.92 0.88 -11.48
CA THR A 66 -3.21 1.55 -11.66
C THR A 66 -3.02 2.96 -12.22
N SER A 67 -2.03 3.71 -11.72
CA SER A 67 -1.71 5.06 -12.21
C SER A 67 -1.37 5.08 -13.71
N ALA A 68 -0.54 4.13 -14.16
CA ALA A 68 -0.20 4.01 -15.57
C ALA A 68 -1.39 3.65 -16.47
N ARG A 69 -2.42 2.99 -15.93
CA ARG A 69 -3.65 2.67 -16.67
C ARG A 69 -4.59 3.87 -16.75
N ASP A 70 -4.68 4.66 -15.68
CA ASP A 70 -5.50 5.86 -15.65
C ASP A 70 -4.94 6.95 -16.59
N ASP A 71 -3.62 7.09 -16.67
CA ASP A 71 -2.95 7.98 -17.64
C ASP A 71 -3.21 7.58 -19.11
N GLN A 72 -3.38 6.29 -19.41
CA GLN A 72 -3.70 5.80 -20.76
C GLN A 72 -5.17 6.01 -21.14
N GLY A 73 -6.05 6.26 -20.15
CA GLY A 73 -7.46 6.58 -20.35
C GLY A 73 -7.77 8.08 -20.39
N ALA A 74 -6.79 8.93 -20.07
CA ALA A 74 -6.94 10.37 -20.17
C ALA A 74 -7.00 10.79 -21.64
N ALA A 75 -8.13 11.37 -22.06
CA ALA A 75 -8.21 12.05 -23.36
C ALA A 75 -7.10 13.12 -23.43
N PRO A 76 -6.42 13.28 -24.59
CA PRO A 76 -5.40 14.30 -24.73
C PRO A 76 -6.00 15.65 -24.32
N PRO A 77 -5.25 16.49 -23.57
CA PRO A 77 -5.74 17.80 -23.19
C PRO A 77 -6.13 18.54 -24.47
N GLU A 78 -7.40 18.94 -24.56
CA GLU A 78 -7.90 19.74 -25.67
C GLU A 78 -7.00 20.97 -25.77
N ASP A 79 -6.36 21.09 -26.94
CA ASP A 79 -5.40 22.13 -27.29
C ASP A 79 -5.99 23.48 -26.89
N VAL A 80 -5.53 24.01 -25.75
CA VAL A 80 -5.98 25.31 -25.25
C VAL A 80 -5.37 26.32 -26.21
N MET A 81 -6.13 26.69 -27.23
CA MET A 81 -5.72 27.66 -28.24
C MET A 81 -5.19 28.91 -27.53
N PRO A 82 -4.02 29.43 -27.94
CA PRO A 82 -3.50 30.64 -27.36
C PRO A 82 -4.44 31.79 -27.72
N ILE A 83 -5.09 32.34 -26.70
CA ILE A 83 -5.75 33.64 -26.80
C ILE A 83 -4.66 34.70 -26.85
N TRP A 84 -4.23 34.99 -28.08
CA TRP A 84 -3.43 36.13 -28.57
C TRP A 84 -2.04 36.34 -27.96
#